data_AF-A0A440TPF4-F1
#
_entry.id   AF-A0A440TPF4-F1
#
_cell.length_a   1.000
_cell.length_b   1.000
_cell.length_c   1.000
_cell.angle_alpha   90.00
_cell.angle_beta   90.00
_cell.angle_gamma   90.00
#
_symmetry.space_group_name_H-M   'P 1'
#
loop_
_entity.id
_entity.type
_entity.pdbx_description
1 polymer ?
#
loop_
_entity_poly.entity_id
_entity_poly.type
_entity_poly.pdbx_seq_one_letter_code
_entity_poly.pdbx_strand_id
1 'polypeptide(L)'
;AGECCNAGSRLIVHEAIADDFLGAVKALTARVTVGDPLDISTKVGAMISSEHLAKVTGYVAAAANDGSSVYSGGKQIASSAGQYLDPTILRGVTEDMAIAREEVFGPVLSVLTFESIEEALRIANNTPYGLSAGVWSASIDTCMSVARNVRSGTVWVNTFMEGYPELPFGGYKQSGLGRELGKRAVEDYTEEKTIQFHRGQRTGWWVG
;
A
#
# COMPACT_ATOMS: atom_id res chain seq x y z
N ALA A 1 11.92 -6.42 0.82
CA ALA A 1 11.90 -6.23 -0.64
C ALA A 1 10.47 -5.99 -1.14
N GLY A 2 9.80 -4.92 -0.70
CA GLY A 2 8.39 -4.65 -1.08
C GLY A 2 7.34 -5.66 -0.61
N GLU A 3 7.74 -6.71 0.11
CA GLU A 3 6.89 -7.69 0.79
C GLU A 3 6.26 -7.07 2.05
N CYS A 4 5.33 -6.14 1.83
CA CYS A 4 4.76 -5.28 2.86
C CYS A 4 3.35 -4.86 2.43
N CYS A 5 2.34 -5.11 3.27
CA CYS A 5 0.93 -4.90 2.93
C CYS A 5 0.58 -3.41 2.72
N ASN A 6 1.30 -2.51 3.40
CA ASN A 6 1.19 -1.06 3.25
C ASN A 6 2.30 -0.45 2.36
N ALA A 7 2.94 -1.26 1.50
CA ALA A 7 3.91 -0.75 0.55
C ALA A 7 3.27 0.25 -0.43
N GLY A 8 4.01 1.31 -0.76
CA GLY A 8 3.64 2.27 -1.81
C GLY A 8 3.90 1.71 -3.20
N SER A 9 3.25 0.61 -3.57
CA SER A 9 3.48 -0.10 -4.85
C SER A 9 2.99 0.66 -6.08
N ARG A 10 2.11 1.66 -5.89
CA ARG A 10 1.61 2.56 -6.96
C ARG A 10 2.03 3.99 -6.66
N LEU A 11 2.85 4.56 -7.54
CA LEU A 11 3.14 5.98 -7.57
C LEU A 11 2.18 6.66 -8.55
N ILE A 12 1.36 7.58 -8.04
CA ILE A 12 0.46 8.41 -8.84
C ILE A 12 1.02 9.82 -8.80
N VAL A 13 1.69 10.24 -9.87
CA VAL A 13 2.48 11.49 -9.92
C VAL A 13 1.91 12.46 -10.95
N HIS A 14 1.92 13.75 -10.64
CA HIS A 14 1.41 14.76 -11.56
C HIS A 14 2.31 14.81 -12.80
N GLU A 15 1.71 14.83 -14.00
CA GLU A 15 2.46 14.74 -15.28
C GLU A 15 3.58 15.78 -15.40
N ALA A 16 3.31 17.03 -15.00
CA ALA A 16 4.26 18.14 -15.01
C ALA A 16 5.58 17.91 -14.25
N ILE A 17 5.62 16.95 -13.31
CA ILE A 17 6.84 16.62 -12.55
C ILE A 17 7.26 15.15 -12.72
N ALA A 18 6.56 14.37 -13.54
CA ALA A 18 6.71 12.92 -13.58
C ALA A 18 8.14 12.51 -13.97
N ASP A 19 8.70 13.11 -15.03
CA ASP A 19 10.03 12.76 -15.52
C ASP A 19 11.14 13.13 -14.52
N ASP A 20 11.11 14.35 -13.97
CA ASP A 20 12.07 14.82 -12.98
C ASP A 20 12.00 13.99 -11.69
N PHE A 21 10.79 13.70 -11.23
CA PHE A 21 10.57 12.87 -10.04
C PHE A 21 11.09 11.45 -10.26
N LEU A 22 10.77 10.82 -11.39
CA LEU A 22 11.26 9.47 -11.72
C LEU A 22 12.78 9.43 -11.86
N GLY A 23 13.38 10.47 -12.42
CA GLY A 23 14.84 10.63 -12.48
C GLY A 23 15.46 10.61 -11.09
N ALA A 24 14.89 11.37 -10.15
CA ALA A 24 15.34 11.41 -8.76
C ALA A 24 15.14 10.07 -8.05
N VAL A 25 13.98 9.43 -8.22
CA VAL A 25 13.70 8.09 -7.66
C VAL A 25 14.70 7.07 -8.18
N LYS A 26 14.95 7.03 -9.49
CA LYS A 26 15.95 6.13 -10.09
C LYS A 26 17.35 6.37 -9.54
N ALA A 27 17.75 7.63 -9.38
CA ALA A 27 19.06 7.98 -8.82
C ALA A 27 19.24 7.51 -7.36
N LEU A 28 18.17 7.54 -6.56
CA LEU A 28 18.16 7.01 -5.20
C LEU A 28 18.14 5.47 -5.21
N THR A 29 17.30 4.87 -6.05
CA THR A 29 17.20 3.41 -6.21
C THR A 29 18.53 2.79 -6.59
N ALA A 30 19.31 3.42 -7.48
CA ALA A 30 20.63 2.93 -7.87
C ALA A 30 21.66 2.86 -6.73
N ARG A 31 21.39 3.50 -5.58
CA ARG A 31 22.23 3.47 -4.38
C ARG A 31 21.77 2.43 -3.35
N VAL A 32 20.67 1.74 -3.61
CA VAL A 32 20.11 0.74 -2.68
C VAL A 32 20.91 -0.54 -2.80
N THR A 33 21.66 -0.88 -1.75
CA THR A 33 22.35 -2.17 -1.67
C THR A 33 21.33 -3.30 -1.45
N VAL A 34 21.24 -4.20 -2.41
CA VAL A 34 20.48 -5.45 -2.32
C VAL A 34 21.45 -6.58 -2.03
N GLY A 35 21.20 -7.38 -0.99
CA GLY A 35 22.14 -8.44 -0.62
C GLY A 35 21.83 -9.14 0.68
N ASP A 36 22.87 -9.70 1.29
CA ASP A 36 22.78 -10.49 2.52
C ASP A 36 22.06 -9.69 3.62
N PRO A 37 20.92 -10.19 4.16
CA PRO A 37 20.21 -9.54 5.26
C PRO A 37 21.04 -9.36 6.53
N LEU A 38 22.13 -10.10 6.70
CA LEU A 38 23.04 -10.01 7.85
C LEU A 38 24.14 -8.94 7.68
N ASP A 39 24.34 -8.43 6.46
CA ASP A 39 25.27 -7.33 6.21
C ASP A 39 24.61 -5.99 6.57
N ILE A 40 25.25 -5.22 7.46
CA ILE A 40 24.77 -3.92 7.94
C ILE A 40 24.64 -2.86 6.82
N SER A 41 25.35 -3.03 5.72
CA SER A 41 25.29 -2.16 4.55
C SER A 41 24.08 -2.45 3.65
N THR A 42 23.50 -3.65 3.75
CA THR A 42 22.31 -4.06 3.00
C THR A 42 21.11 -3.20 3.39
N LYS A 43 20.36 -2.73 2.39
CA LYS A 43 19.11 -1.98 2.56
C LYS A 43 17.89 -2.78 2.13
N VAL A 44 18.06 -3.72 1.22
CA VAL A 44 17.00 -4.63 0.76
C VAL A 44 17.52 -6.07 0.79
N GLY A 45 16.87 -6.92 1.57
CA GLY A 45 17.20 -8.33 1.68
C GLY A 45 16.63 -9.20 0.55
N ALA A 46 16.68 -10.51 0.76
CA ALA A 46 16.13 -11.52 -0.14
C ALA A 46 14.59 -11.48 -0.20
N MET A 47 14.05 -12.06 -1.28
CA MET A 47 12.66 -12.48 -1.38
C MET A 47 12.43 -13.72 -0.50
N ILE A 48 11.19 -13.90 -0.03
CA ILE A 48 10.85 -14.95 0.93
C ILE A 48 10.96 -16.38 0.39
N SER A 49 10.71 -16.59 -0.92
CA SER A 49 10.75 -17.92 -1.54
C SER A 49 10.92 -17.86 -3.06
N SER A 50 11.32 -18.99 -3.67
CA SER A 50 11.53 -19.09 -5.13
C SER A 50 10.22 -18.92 -5.88
N GLU A 51 9.15 -19.47 -5.33
CA GLU A 51 7.81 -19.34 -5.87
C GLU A 51 7.36 -17.88 -5.85
N HIS A 52 7.63 -17.16 -4.76
CA HIS A 52 7.29 -15.75 -4.65
C HIS A 52 8.12 -14.88 -5.61
N LEU A 53 9.42 -15.14 -5.72
CA LEU A 53 10.27 -14.50 -6.73
C LEU A 53 9.76 -14.76 -8.16
N ALA A 54 9.36 -16.00 -8.47
CA ALA A 54 8.79 -16.36 -9.77
C ALA A 54 7.46 -15.63 -10.03
N LYS A 55 6.59 -15.52 -9.02
CA LYS A 55 5.36 -14.72 -9.09
C LYS A 55 5.67 -13.25 -9.42
N VAL A 56 6.57 -12.62 -8.66
CA VAL A 56 6.92 -11.19 -8.83
C VAL A 56 7.53 -10.93 -10.21
N THR A 57 8.49 -11.76 -10.63
CA THR A 57 9.12 -11.63 -11.97
C THR A 57 8.12 -11.91 -13.11
N GLY A 58 7.16 -12.81 -12.89
CA GLY A 58 6.04 -13.05 -13.81
C GLY A 58 5.18 -11.81 -14.02
N TYR A 59 4.85 -11.07 -12.96
CA TYR A 59 4.14 -9.79 -13.07
C TYR A 59 4.93 -8.75 -13.86
N VAL A 60 6.23 -8.62 -13.58
CA VAL A 60 7.11 -7.68 -14.32
C VAL A 60 7.17 -8.02 -15.81
N ALA A 61 7.26 -9.32 -16.15
CA ALA A 61 7.26 -9.78 -17.52
C ALA A 61 5.91 -9.55 -18.22
N ALA A 62 4.80 -9.84 -17.53
CA ALA A 62 3.45 -9.63 -18.07
C ALA A 62 3.16 -8.14 -18.33
N ALA A 63 3.64 -7.25 -17.46
CA ALA A 63 3.43 -5.81 -17.59
C ALA A 63 4.02 -5.25 -18.91
N ALA A 64 5.06 -5.88 -19.47
CA ALA A 64 5.59 -5.50 -20.79
C ALA A 64 4.61 -5.82 -21.92
N ASN A 65 3.85 -6.91 -21.82
CA ASN A 65 2.82 -7.28 -22.80
C ASN A 65 1.62 -6.33 -22.75
N ASP A 66 1.34 -5.73 -21.60
CA ASP A 66 0.27 -4.75 -21.40
C ASP A 66 0.67 -3.35 -21.87
N GLY A 67 1.91 -3.14 -22.35
CA GLY A 67 2.38 -1.87 -22.91
C GLY A 67 3.16 -0.99 -21.93
N SER A 68 3.37 -1.42 -20.68
CA SER A 68 4.29 -0.74 -19.77
C SER A 68 5.75 -1.08 -20.10
N SER A 69 6.68 -0.32 -19.54
CA SER A 69 8.12 -0.55 -19.75
C SER A 69 8.90 -0.49 -18.44
N VAL A 70 9.93 -1.33 -18.33
CA VAL A 70 10.91 -1.26 -17.24
C VAL A 70 11.76 0.00 -17.43
N TYR A 71 11.58 0.96 -16.52
CA TYR A 71 12.37 2.19 -16.47
C TYR A 71 13.72 1.99 -15.76
N SER A 72 13.74 1.11 -14.75
CA SER A 72 14.92 0.70 -14.00
C SER A 72 14.70 -0.66 -13.33
N GLY A 73 15.77 -1.42 -13.10
CA GLY A 73 15.73 -2.71 -12.40
C GLY A 73 15.16 -3.85 -13.24
N GLY A 74 14.27 -4.64 -12.64
CA GLY A 74 13.56 -5.75 -13.31
C GLY A 74 14.40 -7.02 -13.47
N LYS A 75 15.55 -7.12 -12.79
CA LYS A 75 16.50 -8.22 -12.96
C LYS A 75 16.70 -8.96 -11.65
N GLN A 76 16.63 -10.28 -11.72
CA GLN A 76 17.07 -11.14 -10.63
C GLN A 76 18.59 -11.00 -10.49
N ILE A 77 19.05 -10.83 -9.25
CA ILE A 77 20.48 -10.77 -8.93
C ILE A 77 20.95 -12.21 -8.68
N ALA A 78 21.90 -12.66 -9.50
CA ALA A 78 22.45 -14.00 -9.39
C ALA A 78 23.18 -14.16 -8.05
N SER A 79 22.77 -15.15 -7.26
CA SER A 79 23.38 -15.48 -5.98
C SER A 79 23.22 -16.97 -5.70
N SER A 80 24.25 -17.58 -5.10
CA SER A 80 24.18 -18.96 -4.60
C SER A 80 23.59 -19.06 -3.19
N ALA A 81 23.37 -17.92 -2.52
CA ALA A 81 23.01 -17.86 -1.10
C ALA A 81 21.59 -17.32 -0.85
N GLY A 82 20.88 -16.88 -1.88
CA GLY A 82 19.53 -16.33 -1.71
C GLY A 82 18.88 -15.90 -3.02
N GLN A 83 17.67 -15.39 -2.89
CA GLN A 83 16.83 -14.96 -4.01
C GLN A 83 16.66 -13.47 -3.95
N TYR A 84 17.31 -12.76 -4.86
CA TYR A 84 17.36 -11.31 -4.83
C TYR A 84 16.78 -10.75 -6.12
N LEU A 85 15.98 -9.70 -5.98
CA LEU A 85 15.40 -8.97 -7.10
C LEU A 85 15.77 -7.50 -6.96
N ASP A 86 16.30 -6.93 -8.03
CA ASP A 86 16.66 -5.52 -8.09
C ASP A 86 15.38 -4.66 -8.03
N PRO A 87 15.35 -3.55 -7.24
CA PRO A 87 14.19 -2.68 -7.19
C PRO A 87 13.80 -2.18 -8.59
N THR A 88 12.55 -2.44 -8.95
CA THR A 88 12.05 -2.31 -10.30
C THR A 88 11.08 -1.14 -10.38
N ILE A 89 11.27 -0.27 -11.38
CA ILE A 89 10.37 0.85 -11.66
C ILE A 89 9.76 0.61 -13.03
N LEU A 90 8.43 0.57 -13.07
CA LEU A 90 7.65 0.43 -14.30
C LEU A 90 6.99 1.76 -14.64
N ARG A 91 7.09 2.18 -15.89
CA ARG A 91 6.46 3.42 -16.40
C ARG A 91 5.51 3.10 -17.55
N GLY A 92 4.61 4.04 -17.83
CA GLY A 92 3.55 3.83 -18.82
C GLY A 92 2.52 2.82 -18.33
N VAL A 93 2.33 2.73 -17.02
CA VAL A 93 1.31 1.86 -16.43
C VAL A 93 -0.03 2.60 -16.46
N THR A 94 -1.06 1.95 -16.97
CA THR A 94 -2.44 2.42 -16.88
C THR A 94 -3.19 1.65 -15.79
N GLU A 95 -4.24 2.25 -15.25
CA GLU A 95 -4.98 1.74 -14.09
C GLU A 95 -5.72 0.41 -14.33
N ASP A 96 -5.92 0.02 -15.59
CA ASP A 96 -6.57 -1.21 -16.01
C ASP A 96 -5.60 -2.41 -16.05
N MET A 97 -4.29 -2.16 -16.14
CA MET A 97 -3.26 -3.19 -16.16
C MET A 97 -3.24 -3.99 -14.85
N ALA A 98 -2.94 -5.29 -14.93
CA ALA A 98 -2.85 -6.16 -13.75
C ALA A 98 -1.83 -5.62 -12.72
N ILE A 99 -0.69 -5.11 -13.19
CA ILE A 99 0.38 -4.53 -12.36
C ILE A 99 -0.05 -3.28 -11.56
N ALA A 100 -1.17 -2.63 -11.95
CA ALA A 100 -1.74 -1.49 -11.24
C ALA A 100 -2.88 -1.89 -10.27
N ARG A 101 -3.40 -3.12 -10.37
CA ARG A 101 -4.60 -3.55 -9.65
C ARG A 101 -4.34 -4.66 -8.66
N GLU A 102 -3.41 -5.55 -8.99
CA GLU A 102 -3.07 -6.74 -8.22
C GLU A 102 -1.87 -6.49 -7.30
N GLU A 103 -1.84 -7.22 -6.19
CA GLU A 103 -0.75 -7.11 -5.22
C GLU A 103 0.43 -7.99 -5.66
N VAL A 104 1.44 -7.33 -6.24
CA VAL A 104 2.71 -7.98 -6.65
C VAL A 104 3.51 -8.44 -5.43
N PHE A 105 3.51 -7.64 -4.36
CA PHE A 105 4.20 -7.92 -3.10
C PHE A 105 5.72 -8.15 -3.25
N GLY A 106 6.35 -7.39 -4.13
CA GLY A 106 7.78 -7.39 -4.37
C GLY A 106 8.33 -5.96 -4.52
N PRO A 107 9.64 -5.78 -4.77
CA PRO A 107 10.26 -4.47 -4.88
C PRO A 107 9.97 -3.86 -6.27
N VAL A 108 8.69 -3.70 -6.62
CA VAL A 108 8.20 -3.23 -7.91
C VAL A 108 7.31 -2.01 -7.71
N LEU A 109 7.63 -0.91 -8.38
CA LEU A 109 6.89 0.33 -8.35
C LEU A 109 6.20 0.58 -9.70
N SER A 110 4.87 0.62 -9.71
CA SER A 110 4.07 1.01 -10.86
C SER A 110 3.86 2.51 -10.87
N VAL A 111 4.31 3.19 -11.93
CA VAL A 111 4.15 4.64 -12.09
C VAL A 111 3.00 4.95 -13.04
N LEU A 112 2.02 5.69 -12.49
CA LEU A 112 0.87 6.24 -13.20
C LEU A 112 0.93 7.77 -13.10
N THR A 113 0.48 8.46 -14.14
CA THR A 113 0.40 9.92 -14.16
C THR A 113 -1.03 10.41 -14.02
N PHE A 114 -1.20 11.66 -13.59
CA PHE A 114 -2.49 12.35 -13.57
C PHE A 114 -2.32 13.83 -13.94
N GLU A 115 -3.40 14.45 -14.40
CA GLU A 115 -3.49 15.88 -14.74
C GLU A 115 -4.33 16.67 -13.72
N SER A 116 -5.31 16.03 -13.09
CA SER A 116 -6.24 16.65 -12.12
C SER A 116 -6.34 15.87 -10.81
N ILE A 117 -6.75 16.54 -9.73
CA ILE A 117 -6.96 15.89 -8.42
C ILE A 117 -8.09 14.85 -8.52
N GLU A 118 -9.13 15.14 -9.29
CA GLU A 118 -10.23 14.22 -9.57
C GLU A 118 -9.73 12.93 -10.21
N GLU A 119 -8.83 13.05 -11.20
CA GLU A 119 -8.20 11.90 -11.83
C GLU A 119 -7.29 11.14 -10.85
N ALA A 120 -6.47 11.83 -10.07
CA ALA A 120 -5.62 11.19 -9.05
C ALA A 120 -6.46 10.36 -8.06
N LEU A 121 -7.59 10.91 -7.60
CA LEU A 121 -8.53 10.20 -6.71
C LEU A 121 -9.20 9.03 -7.40
N ARG A 122 -9.54 9.16 -8.68
CA ARG A 122 -10.10 8.08 -9.50
C ARG A 122 -9.12 6.92 -9.61
N ILE A 123 -7.87 7.18 -10.00
CA ILE A 123 -6.80 6.17 -10.10
C ILE A 123 -6.52 5.54 -8.73
N ALA A 124 -6.39 6.36 -7.68
CA ALA A 124 -6.10 5.88 -6.32
C ALA A 124 -7.20 4.94 -5.81
N ASN A 125 -8.47 5.25 -6.08
CA ASN A 125 -9.61 4.47 -5.63
C ASN A 125 -9.96 3.29 -6.56
N ASN A 126 -9.46 3.25 -7.80
CA ASN A 126 -9.68 2.19 -8.77
C ASN A 126 -8.87 0.92 -8.46
N THR A 127 -9.21 0.31 -7.33
CA THR A 127 -8.60 -0.94 -6.82
C THR A 127 -9.61 -1.63 -5.90
N PRO A 128 -9.63 -2.97 -5.82
CA PRO A 128 -10.43 -3.68 -4.81
C PRO A 128 -9.92 -3.44 -3.38
N TYR A 129 -8.71 -2.91 -3.22
CA TYR A 129 -8.05 -2.69 -1.93
C TYR A 129 -8.26 -1.28 -1.38
N GLY A 130 -7.89 -1.11 -0.11
CA GLY A 130 -7.99 0.15 0.63
C GLY A 130 -7.28 0.10 1.98
N LEU A 131 -6.09 -0.51 2.05
CA LEU A 131 -5.35 -0.59 3.32
C LEU A 131 -4.75 0.78 3.67
N SER A 132 -3.89 1.29 2.80
CA SER A 132 -3.16 2.52 3.05
C SER A 132 -2.95 3.37 1.80
N ALA A 133 -2.82 4.68 1.99
CA ALA A 133 -2.51 5.64 0.94
C ALA A 133 -1.61 6.76 1.46
N GLY A 134 -1.06 7.55 0.54
CA GLY A 134 -0.24 8.71 0.86
C GLY A 134 -0.51 9.90 -0.06
N VAL A 135 -0.48 11.13 0.48
CA VAL A 135 -0.53 12.39 -0.30
C VAL A 135 0.61 13.36 0.03
N TRP A 136 1.30 13.81 -1.03
CA TRP A 136 2.47 14.68 -0.99
C TRP A 136 2.11 15.99 -1.68
N SER A 137 2.06 17.09 -0.92
CA SER A 137 1.82 18.43 -1.46
C SER A 137 2.23 19.49 -0.45
N ALA A 138 2.65 20.66 -0.94
CA ALA A 138 2.81 21.84 -0.10
C ALA A 138 1.46 22.48 0.26
N SER A 139 0.40 22.19 -0.51
CA SER A 139 -0.95 22.70 -0.26
C SER A 139 -1.67 21.83 0.76
N ILE A 140 -1.95 22.38 1.94
CA ILE A 140 -2.73 21.71 2.97
C ILE A 140 -4.15 21.37 2.49
N ASP A 141 -4.75 22.24 1.68
CA ASP A 141 -6.09 22.02 1.13
C ASP A 141 -6.10 20.82 0.18
N THR A 142 -5.06 20.69 -0.65
CA THR A 142 -4.88 19.51 -1.52
C THR A 142 -4.68 18.25 -0.68
N CYS A 143 -3.78 18.29 0.30
CA CYS A 143 -3.54 17.16 1.20
C CYS A 143 -4.82 16.70 1.91
N MET A 144 -5.56 17.62 2.52
CA MET A 144 -6.78 17.29 3.26
C MET A 144 -7.92 16.86 2.33
N SER A 145 -8.03 17.46 1.14
CA SER A 145 -9.04 17.05 0.15
C SER A 145 -8.79 15.64 -0.35
N VAL A 146 -7.55 15.30 -0.71
CA VAL A 146 -7.19 13.94 -1.15
C VAL A 146 -7.34 12.95 -0.01
N ALA A 147 -6.83 13.27 1.19
CA ALA A 147 -6.84 12.35 2.31
C ALA A 147 -8.26 11.96 2.77
N ARG A 148 -9.23 12.89 2.64
CA ARG A 148 -10.64 12.62 2.97
C ARG A 148 -11.37 11.80 1.90
N ASN A 149 -10.91 11.84 0.65
CA ASN A 149 -11.62 11.23 -0.48
C ASN A 149 -10.98 9.90 -0.95
N VAL A 150 -9.73 9.62 -0.58
CA VAL A 150 -9.14 8.30 -0.81
C VAL A 150 -9.74 7.29 0.17
N ARG A 151 -10.21 6.15 -0.36
CA ARG A 151 -10.88 5.10 0.41
C ARG A 151 -9.85 4.12 0.96
N SER A 152 -9.05 4.60 1.91
CA SER A 152 -8.02 3.81 2.59
C SER A 152 -8.11 3.95 4.11
N GLY A 153 -7.69 2.91 4.82
CA GLY A 153 -7.73 2.83 6.28
C GLY A 153 -6.81 3.81 6.98
N THR A 154 -5.60 3.94 6.44
CA THR A 154 -4.58 4.86 6.91
C THR A 154 -4.12 5.72 5.75
N VAL A 155 -4.10 7.04 5.95
CA VAL A 155 -3.61 7.99 4.95
C VAL A 155 -2.53 8.82 5.58
N TRP A 156 -1.33 8.76 5.02
CA TRP A 156 -0.26 9.64 5.42
C TRP A 156 -0.20 10.90 4.56
N VAL A 157 0.16 12.02 5.20
CA VAL A 157 0.30 13.33 4.56
C VAL A 157 1.74 13.79 4.73
N ASN A 158 2.48 13.95 3.63
CA ASN A 158 3.89 14.36 3.61
C ASN A 158 4.84 13.50 4.48
N THR A 159 4.46 12.26 4.77
CA THR A 159 5.28 11.23 5.41
C THR A 159 4.75 9.86 4.97
N PHE A 160 5.50 8.77 5.07
CA PHE A 160 5.02 7.43 4.74
C PHE A 160 5.58 6.41 5.72
N MET A 161 4.83 5.33 5.98
CA MET A 161 5.23 4.22 6.89
C MET A 161 5.42 4.59 8.36
N GLU A 162 5.21 5.85 8.77
CA GLU A 162 5.15 6.20 10.18
C GLU A 162 3.95 5.52 10.86
N GLY A 163 4.18 4.85 11.99
CA GLY A 163 3.15 4.12 12.71
C GLY A 163 3.29 4.30 14.21
N TYR A 164 2.15 4.36 14.90
CA TYR A 164 2.08 4.60 16.34
C TYR A 164 1.06 3.63 16.97
N PRO A 165 1.38 2.98 18.11
CA PRO A 165 0.48 2.01 18.76
C PRO A 165 -0.91 2.57 19.14
N GLU A 166 -1.01 3.88 19.32
CA GLU A 166 -2.23 4.58 19.72
C GLU A 166 -3.25 4.73 18.58
N LEU A 167 -2.79 4.68 17.33
CA LEU A 167 -3.62 4.90 16.15
C LEU A 167 -4.11 3.56 15.57
N PRO A 168 -5.41 3.43 15.29
CA PRO A 168 -5.95 2.20 14.70
C PRO A 168 -5.44 2.00 13.27
N PHE A 169 -5.19 0.75 12.90
CA PHE A 169 -4.75 0.34 11.58
C PHE A 169 -5.66 -0.77 11.04
N GLY A 170 -5.96 -0.73 9.74
CA GLY A 170 -6.81 -1.72 9.07
C GLY A 170 -7.56 -1.12 7.90
N GLY A 171 -7.96 -1.95 6.94
CA GLY A 171 -8.35 -1.48 5.61
C GLY A 171 -9.82 -1.16 5.38
N TYR A 172 -10.07 -0.53 4.24
CA TYR A 172 -11.36 -0.50 3.56
C TYR A 172 -11.45 -1.65 2.55
N LYS A 173 -12.66 -1.90 2.04
CA LYS A 173 -12.93 -2.83 0.93
C LYS A 173 -12.38 -4.23 1.24
N GLN A 174 -11.62 -4.83 0.33
CA GLN A 174 -11.06 -6.18 0.49
C GLN A 174 -9.79 -6.22 1.35
N SER A 175 -9.31 -5.08 1.86
CA SER A 175 -8.10 -5.02 2.69
C SER A 175 -8.32 -5.37 4.16
N GLY A 176 -9.54 -5.78 4.54
CA GLY A 176 -9.82 -6.32 5.86
C GLY A 176 -11.15 -5.86 6.45
N LEU A 177 -11.52 -6.50 7.56
CA LEU A 177 -12.67 -6.17 8.41
C LEU A 177 -12.16 -5.89 9.82
N GLY A 178 -12.74 -4.91 10.51
CA GLY A 178 -12.27 -4.49 11.84
C GLY A 178 -11.07 -3.54 11.79
N ARG A 179 -10.49 -3.24 12.96
CA ARG A 179 -9.32 -2.37 13.10
C ARG A 179 -8.45 -2.88 14.26
N GLU A 180 -7.18 -3.10 13.97
CA GLU A 180 -6.18 -3.43 14.99
C GLU A 180 -5.51 -2.16 15.54
N LEU A 181 -4.76 -2.30 16.64
CA LEU A 181 -4.12 -1.21 17.37
C LEU A 181 -5.09 -0.16 17.96
N GLY A 182 -4.52 0.79 18.70
CA GLY A 182 -5.27 1.84 19.38
C GLY A 182 -6.34 1.31 20.34
N LYS A 183 -7.23 2.20 20.76
CA LYS A 183 -8.33 1.84 21.66
C LYS A 183 -9.40 1.00 20.96
N ARG A 184 -9.55 1.15 19.65
CA ARG A 184 -10.60 0.49 18.87
C ARG A 184 -10.43 -1.03 18.87
N ALA A 185 -9.20 -1.52 18.76
CA ALA A 185 -8.93 -2.95 18.73
C ALA A 185 -9.39 -3.69 20.00
N VAL A 186 -9.42 -3.01 21.16
CA VAL A 186 -9.91 -3.61 22.41
C VAL A 186 -11.37 -4.06 22.28
N GLU A 187 -12.18 -3.33 21.52
CA GLU A 187 -13.57 -3.69 21.26
C GLU A 187 -13.68 -5.00 20.48
N ASP A 188 -12.77 -5.25 19.52
CA ASP A 188 -12.76 -6.49 18.72
C ASP A 188 -12.45 -7.75 19.56
N TYR A 189 -11.92 -7.58 20.79
CA TYR A 189 -11.66 -8.65 21.75
C TYR A 189 -12.58 -8.61 22.99
N THR A 190 -13.63 -7.78 22.98
CA THR A 190 -14.56 -7.59 24.11
C THR A 190 -15.98 -7.99 23.71
N GLU A 191 -16.67 -8.67 24.62
CA GLU A 191 -18.10 -9.00 24.46
C GLU A 191 -18.96 -8.08 25.34
N GLU A 192 -19.97 -7.43 24.75
CA GLU A 192 -20.89 -6.55 25.47
C GLU A 192 -22.06 -7.35 26.07
N LYS A 193 -22.29 -7.17 27.39
CA LYS A 193 -23.41 -7.80 28.09
C LYS A 193 -24.32 -6.74 28.71
N THR A 194 -25.54 -6.62 28.19
CA THR A 194 -26.59 -5.80 28.79
C THR A 194 -27.35 -6.58 29.86
N ILE A 195 -27.40 -6.03 31.09
CA ILE A 195 -28.21 -6.58 32.19
C ILE A 195 -29.28 -5.54 32.55
N GLN A 196 -30.55 -5.89 32.35
CA GLN A 196 -31.67 -5.07 32.78
C GLN A 196 -32.26 -5.64 34.06
N PHE A 197 -32.28 -4.83 35.11
CA PHE A 197 -32.79 -5.23 36.41
C PHE A 197 -33.97 -4.35 36.82
N HIS A 198 -35.16 -4.95 36.90
CA HIS A 198 -36.35 -4.32 37.48
C HIS A 198 -36.43 -4.64 38.97
N ARG A 199 -36.50 -3.61 39.81
CA ARG A 199 -36.64 -3.78 41.27
C ARG A 199 -38.06 -3.42 41.73
N GLY A 200 -38.83 -4.42 42.13
CA GLY A 200 -40.20 -4.27 42.62
C GLY A 200 -41.18 -5.17 41.88
N GLN A 201 -42.47 -5.07 42.22
CA GLN A 201 -43.52 -5.77 41.46
C GLN A 201 -43.62 -5.19 40.03
N ARG A 202 -43.94 -6.06 39.07
CA ARG A 202 -44.17 -5.68 37.68
C ARG A 202 -45.50 -4.92 37.58
N THR A 203 -45.50 -3.71 37.04
CA THR A 203 -46.67 -2.81 37.03
C THR A 203 -47.58 -2.98 35.82
N GLY A 204 -47.27 -3.91 34.90
CA GLY A 204 -48.11 -4.21 33.75
C GLY A 204 -47.78 -5.56 33.12
N TRP A 205 -48.83 -6.31 32.81
CA TRP A 205 -48.80 -7.48 31.95
C TRP A 205 -49.61 -7.17 30.70
N TRP A 206 -49.11 -7.55 29.53
CA TRP A 206 -49.79 -7.27 28.25
C TRP A 206 -51.03 -8.16 28.04
N VAL A 207 -51.10 -9.31 28.74
CA VAL A 207 -52.30 -10.16 28.76
C VAL A 207 -52.71 -10.36 30.21
N GLY A 208 -53.86 -9.80 30.56
CA GLY A 208 -54.42 -9.73 31.90
C GLY A 208 -55.35 -8.55 32.04
#